data_AF-A0A497IZ82-F1
#
_entry.id   AF-A0A497IZ82-F1
#
_cell.length_a   1.000
_cell.length_b   1.000
_cell.length_c   1.000
_cell.angle_alpha   90.00
_cell.angle_beta   90.00
_cell.angle_gamma   90.00
#
_symmetry.space_group_name_H-M   'P 1'
#
loop_
_entity.id
_entity.type
_entity.pdbx_description
1 polymer ?
#
loop_
_entity_poly.entity_id
_entity_poly.type
_entity_poly.pdbx_seq_one_letter_code
_entity_poly.pdbx_strand_id
1 'polypeptide(L)' 'MSEVVLTKRQFEEILRKLDLLVKLSALNLVKDRKVREQIKFLYGLGLQPKEIAWILGKTSTHVRVELHKLRKAEKESE' A
#
# COMPACT_ATOMS: atom_id res chain seq x y z
N MET A 1 -3.65 36.52 -9.78
CA MET A 1 -3.07 35.17 -9.73
C MET A 1 -3.24 34.55 -11.10
N SER A 2 -2.17 34.14 -11.76
CA SER A 2 -2.27 33.44 -13.05
C SER A 2 -2.83 32.04 -12.82
N GLU A 3 -3.83 31.67 -13.61
CA GLU A 3 -4.39 30.32 -13.61
C GLU A 3 -3.35 29.36 -14.22
N VAL A 4 -2.88 28.39 -13.43
CA VAL A 4 -1.99 27.34 -13.92
C VAL A 4 -2.84 26.29 -14.60
N VAL A 5 -2.92 26.33 -15.92
CA VAL A 5 -3.58 25.29 -16.71
C VAL A 5 -2.57 24.17 -16.99
N LEU A 6 -2.76 23.03 -16.35
CA LEU A 6 -1.95 21.83 -16.61
C LEU A 6 -2.44 21.12 -17.86
N THR A 7 -1.51 20.73 -18.73
CA THR A 7 -1.83 19.78 -19.79
C THR A 7 -2.12 18.40 -19.20
N LYS A 8 -2.90 17.58 -19.90
CA LYS A 8 -3.17 16.18 -19.52
C LYS A 8 -1.88 15.40 -19.22
N ARG A 9 -0.85 15.59 -20.05
CA ARG A 9 0.46 14.96 -19.87
C ARG A 9 1.14 15.38 -18.56
N GLN A 10 1.17 16.68 -18.27
CA GLN A 10 1.77 17.19 -17.03
C GLN A 10 1.00 16.66 -15.80
N PHE A 11 -0.32 16.58 -15.88
CA PHE A 11 -1.14 16.02 -14.80
C PHE A 11 -0.83 14.53 -14.57
N GLU A 12 -0.73 13.72 -15.62
CA GLU A 12 -0.34 12.30 -15.52
C GLU A 12 1.09 12.11 -14.99
N GLU A 13 2.03 13.00 -15.33
CA GLU A 13 3.39 12.99 -14.76
C GLU A 13 3.38 13.31 -13.26
N ILE A 14 2.54 14.25 -12.83
CA ILE A 14 2.37 14.59 -11.41
C ILE A 14 1.76 13.41 -10.64
N LEU A 15 0.68 12.81 -11.15
CA LEU A 15 0.06 11.64 -10.51
C LEU A 15 1.07 10.49 -10.33
N ARG A 16 1.88 10.20 -11.35
CA ARG A 16 2.94 9.17 -11.24
C ARG A 16 3.98 9.49 -10.17
N LYS A 17 4.36 10.76 -10.01
CA LYS A 17 5.28 11.18 -8.95
C LYS A 17 4.63 11.11 -7.56
N LEU A 18 3.35 11.47 -7.45
CA LEU A 18 2.59 11.34 -6.21
C LEU A 18 2.47 9.87 -5.78
N ASP A 19 2.16 8.98 -6.71
CA ASP A 19 2.16 7.53 -6.46
C ASP A 19 3.52 7.07 -5.93
N LEU A 20 4.62 7.47 -6.57
CA LEU A 20 5.96 7.12 -6.10
C LEU A 20 6.21 7.61 -4.65
N LEU A 21 5.80 8.84 -4.33
CA LEU A 21 5.93 9.40 -2.98
C LEU A 21 5.10 8.63 -1.95
N VAL A 22 3.85 8.28 -2.28
CA VAL A 22 2.99 7.45 -1.43
C VAL A 22 3.64 6.11 -1.15
N LYS A 23 4.17 5.45 -2.19
CA LYS A 23 4.84 4.15 -2.05
C LYS A 23 6.09 4.24 -1.17
N LEU A 24 6.95 5.23 -1.41
CA LEU A 24 8.17 5.43 -0.62
C LEU A 24 7.84 5.71 0.86
N SER A 25 6.82 6.54 1.10
CA SER A 25 6.37 6.87 2.45
C SER A 25 5.82 5.64 3.17
N ALA A 26 4.95 4.87 2.52
CA ALA A 26 4.38 3.64 3.09
C ALA A 26 5.46 2.59 3.37
N LEU A 27 6.44 2.42 2.47
CA LEU A 27 7.57 1.50 2.69
C LEU A 27 8.43 1.91 3.88
N ASN A 28 8.70 3.21 4.06
CA ASN A 28 9.48 3.68 5.20
C ASN A 28 8.77 3.41 6.55
N LEU A 29 7.44 3.48 6.60
CA LEU A 29 6.65 3.18 7.82
C LEU A 29 6.71 1.71 8.25
N VAL A 30 7.04 0.80 7.32
CA VAL A 30 6.97 -0.65 7.55
C VAL A 30 8.31 -1.37 7.32
N LYS A 31 9.39 -0.63 7.06
CA LYS A 31 10.70 -1.18 6.66
C LYS A 31 11.31 -2.17 7.65
N ASP A 32 11.09 -1.97 8.95
CA ASP A 32 11.66 -2.81 10.02
C ASP A 32 10.72 -3.96 10.45
N ARG A 33 9.64 -4.18 9.69
CA ARG A 33 8.63 -5.20 9.97
C ARG A 33 8.75 -6.39 9.03
N LYS A 34 8.41 -7.58 9.49
CA LYS A 34 8.29 -8.75 8.60
C LYS A 34 7.12 -8.54 7.63
N VAL A 35 7.18 -9.12 6.43
CA VAL A 35 6.15 -8.95 5.38
C VAL A 35 4.71 -9.14 5.90
N ARG A 36 4.48 -10.16 6.74
CA ARG A 36 3.17 -10.41 7.36
C ARG A 36 2.69 -9.25 8.24
N GLU A 37 3.59 -8.64 9.01
CA GLU A 37 3.31 -7.47 9.85
C GLU A 37 3.14 -6.20 9.02
N GLN A 38 3.89 -6.04 7.93
CA GLN A 38 3.70 -4.95 6.96
C GLN A 38 2.28 -5.00 6.38
N ILE A 39 1.84 -6.19 5.96
CA ILE A 39 0.49 -6.42 5.43
C ILE A 39 -0.58 -6.12 6.49
N LYS A 40 -0.41 -6.62 7.72
CA LYS A 40 -1.35 -6.34 8.83
C LYS A 40 -1.46 -4.84 9.10
N PHE A 41 -0.32 -4.16 9.21
CA PHE A 41 -0.25 -2.73 9.50
C PHE A 41 -0.94 -1.89 8.41
N LEU A 42 -0.57 -2.09 7.15
CA LEU A 42 -1.15 -1.34 6.03
C LEU A 42 -2.65 -1.62 5.85
N TYR A 43 -3.07 -2.88 6.05
CA TYR A 43 -4.49 -3.23 6.02
C TYR A 43 -5.27 -2.55 7.16
N GLY A 44 -4.68 -2.46 8.35
CA GLY A 44 -5.25 -1.72 9.49
C GLY A 44 -5.41 -0.22 9.24
N LEU A 45 -4.64 0.35 8.31
CA LEU A 45 -4.80 1.73 7.83
C LEU A 45 -5.89 1.88 6.75
N GLY A 46 -6.60 0.81 6.39
CA GLY A 46 -7.69 0.81 5.41
C GLY A 46 -7.26 0.56 3.97
N LEU A 47 -5.97 0.32 3.70
CA LEU A 47 -5.49 0.04 2.36
C LEU A 47 -6.02 -1.30 1.85
N GLN A 48 -6.46 -1.32 0.60
CA GLN A 48 -6.99 -2.51 -0.04
C GLN A 48 -5.85 -3.46 -0.46
N PRO A 49 -6.12 -4.77 -0.60
CA PRO A 49 -5.10 -5.75 -0.96
C PRO A 49 -4.34 -5.44 -2.26
N LYS A 50 -4.97 -4.75 -3.22
CA LYS A 50 -4.34 -4.31 -4.47
C LYS A 50 -3.30 -3.20 -4.22
N GLU A 51 -3.60 -2.26 -3.36
CA GLU A 51 -2.73 -1.13 -3.01
C GLU A 51 -1.54 -1.64 -2.18
N ILE A 52 -1.79 -2.48 -1.18
CA ILE A 52 -0.75 -3.13 -0.38
C ILE A 52 0.20 -3.94 -1.28
N ALA A 53 -0.34 -4.70 -2.22
CA ALA A 53 0.44 -5.47 -3.18
C ALA A 53 1.35 -4.57 -4.04
N TRP A 54 0.80 -3.45 -4.53
CA TRP A 54 1.57 -2.48 -5.30
C TRP A 54 2.67 -1.78 -4.47
N ILE A 55 2.40 -1.44 -3.20
CA ILE A 55 3.39 -0.85 -2.28
C ILE A 55 4.52 -1.85 -1.99
N LEU A 56 4.18 -3.08 -1.60
CA LEU A 56 5.15 -4.08 -1.15
C LEU A 56 5.81 -4.89 -2.28
N GLY A 57 5.43 -4.66 -3.53
CA GLY A 57 5.94 -5.42 -4.68
C GLY A 57 5.52 -6.91 -4.62
N LYS A 58 4.27 -7.17 -4.24
CA LYS A 58 3.69 -8.51 -4.12
C LYS A 58 2.47 -8.65 -5.04
N THR A 59 1.90 -9.85 -5.09
CA THR A 59 0.62 -10.07 -5.76
C THR A 59 -0.53 -9.84 -4.79
N SER A 60 -1.69 -9.37 -5.28
CA SER A 60 -2.89 -9.24 -4.45
C SER A 60 -3.33 -10.58 -3.86
N THR A 61 -3.08 -11.69 -4.55
CA THR A 61 -3.34 -13.05 -4.04
C THR A 61 -2.47 -13.35 -2.81
N HIS A 62 -1.16 -13.06 -2.87
CA HIS A 62 -0.27 -13.24 -1.72
C HIS A 62 -0.77 -12.44 -0.51
N VAL A 63 -1.13 -11.17 -0.71
CA VAL A 63 -1.65 -10.31 0.36
C VAL A 63 -2.93 -10.88 0.98
N ARG A 64 -3.89 -11.32 0.16
CA ARG A 64 -5.15 -11.92 0.66
C ARG A 64 -4.91 -13.22 1.44
N VAL A 65 -3.98 -14.06 0.99
CA VAL A 65 -3.61 -15.30 1.68
C VAL A 65 -3.00 -14.98 3.05
N GLU A 66 -2.10 -14.02 3.16
CA GLU A 66 -1.51 -13.61 4.45
C GLU A 66 -2.55 -13.00 5.39
N LEU A 67 -3.48 -12.19 4.88
CA LEU A 67 -4.62 -11.68 5.67
C LEU A 67 -5.52 -12.81 6.16
N HIS A 68 -5.79 -13.82 5.34
CA HIS A 68 -6.56 -14.99 5.75
C HIS A 68 -5.86 -15.76 6.88
N LYS A 69 -4.55 -16.02 6.75
CA LYS A 69 -3.75 -16.66 7.80
C LYS A 69 -3.71 -15.84 9.10
N LEU A 70 -3.65 -14.51 9.00
CA LEU A 70 -3.73 -13.61 10.16
C LEU A 70 -5.06 -13.78 10.91
N ARG A 71 -6.19 -13.71 10.20
CA ARG A 71 -7.53 -13.89 10.80
C ARG A 71 -7.72 -15.27 11.43
N LYS A 72 -7.15 -16.31 10.81
CA LYS A 72 -7.19 -17.67 11.37
C LYS A 72 -6.40 -17.76 12.68
N ALA A 73 -5.17 -17.23 12.69
CA ALA A 73 -4.33 -17.23 13.89
C ALA A 73 -4.95 -16.41 15.05
N GLU A 74 -5.61 -15.30 14.74
CA GLU A 74 -6.32 -14.49 15.75
C GLU A 74 -7.45 -15.29 16.43
N LYS A 75 -8.23 -16.06 15.66
CA LYS A 75 -9.28 -16.94 16.20
C LYS A 75 -8.78 -18.12 17.03
N GLU A 76 -7.59 -18.62 16.74
CA GLU A 76 -6.98 -19.74 17.50
C GLU A 76 -6.31 -19.27 18.80
N SER A 77 -6.11 -17.96 18.95
CA SER A 77 -5.47 -17.33 20.12
C SER A 77 -6.48 -16.80 21.16
N GLU A 78 -7.77 -16.84 20.84
CA GLU A 78 -8.91 -16.52 21.72
C GLU A 78 -9.46 -17.79 22.39
#